data_AF-A0A1W9KNL1-F1
#
_entry.id   AF-A0A1W9KNL1-F1
#
_cell.length_a   1.000
_cell.length_b   1.000
_cell.length_c   1.000
_cell.angle_alpha   90.00
_cell.angle_beta   90.00
_cell.angle_gamma   90.00
#
_symmetry.space_group_name_H-M   'P 1'
#
loop_
_entity.id
_entity.type
_entity.pdbx_description
1 polymer ?
#
loop_
_entity_poly.entity_id
_entity_poly.type
_entity_poly.pdbx_seq_one_letter_code
_entity_poly.pdbx_strand_id
1 'polypeptide(L)'
;MAIVVKHQTTAEKSPTVKDGTYKAHLTNIKQFANAYGQRIGFEFCIDGGEYDSDKVMRSTAPQLTKQSKLAEVIEGMLGRPLTDKEISKGFDLEELLGMACNILVLQSKSKTGVVYANVERVFKA
;
A
#
# COMPACT_ATOMS: atom_id res chain seq x y z
N MET A 1 34.17 15.93 -19.45
CA MET A 1 32.82 15.45 -19.81
C MET A 1 32.19 14.87 -18.55
N ALA A 2 31.14 15.49 -18.01
CA ALA A 2 30.51 15.05 -16.77
C ALA A 2 29.26 14.24 -17.09
N ILE A 3 29.20 12.99 -16.61
CA ILE A 3 27.98 12.18 -16.66
C ILE A 3 27.04 12.74 -15.59
N VAL A 4 26.05 13.52 -16.02
CA VAL A 4 24.96 13.98 -15.17
C VAL A 4 23.99 12.80 -15.04
N VAL A 5 24.05 12.11 -13.90
CA VAL A 5 23.03 11.14 -13.51
C VAL A 5 21.79 11.93 -13.13
N LYS A 6 20.85 12.09 -14.07
CA LYS A 6 19.53 12.64 -13.76
C LYS A 6 18.83 11.68 -12.80
N HIS A 7 18.69 12.09 -11.54
CA HIS A 7 17.76 11.46 -10.62
C HIS A 7 16.35 11.69 -11.20
N GLN A 8 15.81 10.69 -11.91
CA GLN A 8 14.37 10.58 -12.11
C GLN A 8 13.78 10.20 -10.75
N THR A 9 13.66 11.18 -9.86
CA THR A 9 12.66 11.09 -8.79
C THR A 9 11.48 11.88 -9.30
N THR A 10 10.62 11.22 -10.05
CA THR A 10 9.19 11.52 -10.01
C THR A 10 8.74 11.19 -8.59
N ALA A 11 9.23 11.95 -7.61
CA ALA A 11 8.57 12.08 -6.33
C ALA A 11 7.34 12.92 -6.66
N GLU A 12 6.30 12.25 -7.16
CA GLU A 12 4.94 12.71 -6.92
C GLU A 12 4.95 13.16 -5.47
N LYS A 13 4.77 14.47 -5.25
CA LYS A 13 4.58 15.04 -3.94
C LYS A 13 3.58 14.13 -3.25
N SER A 14 4.02 13.25 -2.35
CA SER A 14 3.09 12.65 -1.42
C SER A 14 2.70 13.84 -0.55
N PRO A 15 1.47 14.36 -0.65
CA PRO A 15 0.99 15.22 0.41
C PRO A 15 1.19 14.43 1.69
N THR A 16 1.79 15.06 2.69
CA THR A 16 2.09 14.40 3.95
C THR A 16 0.77 14.18 4.66
N VAL A 17 0.00 13.17 4.22
CA VAL A 17 -1.26 12.76 4.82
C VAL A 17 -0.97 12.55 6.30
N LYS A 18 -1.71 13.25 7.15
CA LYS A 18 -1.52 13.17 8.59
C LYS A 18 -1.93 11.80 9.10
N ASP A 19 -1.41 11.46 10.27
CA ASP A 19 -1.82 10.27 11.00
C ASP A 19 -3.34 10.26 11.16
N GLY A 20 -3.99 9.20 10.70
CA GLY A 20 -5.45 9.17 10.66
C GLY A 20 -6.00 7.95 9.95
N THR A 21 -7.31 7.75 10.11
CA THR A 21 -8.05 6.75 9.35
C THR A 21 -8.83 7.43 8.24
N TYR A 22 -8.67 6.95 7.02
CA TYR A 22 -9.28 7.53 5.83
C TYR A 22 -10.07 6.47 5.09
N LYS A 23 -11.20 6.87 4.51
CA LYS A 23 -11.87 6.04 3.50
C LYS A 23 -11.02 6.09 2.23
N ALA A 24 -10.86 4.96 1.58
CA ALA A 24 -10.08 4.86 0.37
C ALA A 24 -10.56 3.68 -0.49
N HIS A 25 -10.19 3.68 -1.77
CA HIS A 25 -10.36 2.50 -2.62
C HIS A 25 -9.03 2.09 -3.23
N LEU A 26 -8.87 0.79 -3.46
CA LEU A 26 -7.68 0.28 -4.13
C LEU A 26 -7.76 0.62 -5.62
N THR A 27 -6.84 1.44 -6.11
CA THR A 27 -6.83 1.87 -7.52
C THR A 27 -5.85 1.10 -8.36
N ASN A 28 -4.77 0.59 -7.75
CA ASN A 28 -3.71 -0.08 -8.51
C ASN A 28 -2.95 -1.09 -7.65
N ILE A 29 -2.46 -2.13 -8.29
CA ILE A 29 -1.54 -3.11 -7.70
C ILE A 29 -0.36 -3.26 -8.65
N LYS A 30 0.85 -3.02 -8.15
CA LYS A 30 2.08 -3.09 -8.95
C LYS A 30 3.08 -4.00 -8.26
N GLN A 31 3.68 -4.92 -9.02
CA GLN A 31 4.82 -5.69 -8.52
C GLN A 31 6.12 -4.97 -8.91
N PHE A 32 7.04 -4.82 -7.96
CA PHE A 32 8.33 -4.17 -8.18
C PHE A 32 9.40 -4.77 -7.28
N ALA A 33 10.66 -4.70 -7.71
CA ALA A 33 11.79 -5.11 -6.89
C ALA A 33 12.44 -3.90 -6.22
N ASN A 34 12.82 -4.03 -4.95
CA ASN A 34 13.64 -3.04 -4.25
C ASN A 34 14.88 -3.70 -3.61
N ALA A 35 15.64 -2.94 -2.82
CA ALA A 35 16.83 -3.43 -2.11
C ALA A 35 16.56 -4.63 -1.18
N TYR A 36 15.30 -4.92 -0.86
CA TYR A 36 14.85 -6.02 -0.02
C TYR A 36 14.13 -7.13 -0.81
N GLY A 37 14.29 -7.18 -2.14
CA GLY A 37 13.70 -8.19 -3.02
C GLY A 37 12.40 -7.77 -3.69
N GLN A 38 11.64 -8.75 -4.19
CA GLN A 38 10.34 -8.54 -4.83
C GLN A 38 9.30 -8.02 -3.83
N ARG A 39 8.46 -7.09 -4.27
CA ARG A 39 7.41 -6.43 -3.48
C ARG A 39 6.15 -6.25 -4.30
N ILE A 40 5.02 -6.24 -3.61
CA ILE A 40 3.71 -5.91 -4.16
C ILE A 40 3.27 -4.59 -3.54
N GLY A 41 3.10 -3.56 -4.37
CA GLY A 41 2.59 -2.25 -4.01
C GLY A 41 1.09 -2.14 -4.27
N PHE A 42 0.33 -1.87 -3.21
CA PHE A 42 -1.09 -1.55 -3.22
C PHE A 42 -1.25 -0.03 -3.17
N GLU A 43 -1.81 0.56 -4.21
CA GLU A 43 -2.07 2.00 -4.34
C GLU A 43 -3.52 2.28 -3.92
N PHE A 44 -3.70 2.91 -2.77
CA PHE A 44 -4.99 3.32 -2.26
C PHE A 44 -5.21 4.81 -2.55
N CYS A 45 -6.38 5.16 -3.06
CA CYS A 45 -6.80 6.53 -3.27
C CYS A 45 -7.79 6.91 -2.18
N ILE A 46 -7.49 7.96 -1.41
CA ILE A 46 -8.35 8.45 -0.34
C ILE A 46 -9.61 9.08 -0.94
N ASP A 47 -10.76 8.73 -0.38
CA ASP A 47 -12.07 9.23 -0.76
C ASP A 47 -12.62 10.19 0.31
N GLY A 48 -12.69 11.46 -0.04
CA GLY A 48 -13.21 12.54 0.79
C GLY A 48 -12.27 13.02 1.90
N GLY A 49 -12.67 14.12 2.54
CA GLY A 49 -11.92 14.74 3.62
C GLY A 49 -10.87 15.75 3.14
N GLU A 50 -9.87 16.01 4.00
CA GLU A 50 -8.78 16.98 3.74
C GLU A 50 -7.79 16.49 2.67
N TYR A 51 -7.70 15.16 2.49
CA TYR A 51 -6.75 14.48 1.59
C TYR A 51 -7.51 13.74 0.46
N ASP A 52 -8.65 14.27 0.04
CA ASP A 52 -9.45 13.68 -1.03
C ASP A 52 -8.64 13.55 -2.33
N SER A 53 -8.75 12.39 -2.99
CA SER A 53 -7.95 12.00 -4.16
C SER A 53 -6.44 11.82 -3.92
N ASP A 54 -5.96 11.90 -2.68
CA ASP A 54 -4.56 11.63 -2.37
C ASP A 54 -4.26 10.14 -2.42
N LYS A 55 -3.11 9.83 -3.02
CA LYS A 55 -2.65 8.45 -3.21
C LYS A 55 -1.64 8.08 -2.13
N VAL A 56 -1.92 6.97 -1.47
CA VAL A 56 -1.03 6.37 -0.48
C VAL A 56 -0.77 4.92 -0.84
N MET A 57 0.50 4.53 -0.80
CA MET A 57 0.91 3.18 -1.19
C MET A 57 1.31 2.35 0.03
N ARG A 58 0.91 1.08 0.01
CA ARG A 58 1.49 0.05 0.88
C ARG A 58 2.27 -0.95 0.07
N SER A 59 3.51 -1.26 0.47
CA SER A 59 4.26 -2.35 -0.14
C SER A 59 4.40 -3.54 0.82
N THR A 60 4.20 -4.75 0.31
CA THR A 60 4.36 -6.01 1.06
C THR A 60 5.29 -6.96 0.32
N ALA A 61 5.80 -7.98 0.99
CA ALA A 61 6.43 -9.10 0.30
C ALA A 61 5.36 -9.88 -0.49
N PRO A 62 5.71 -10.53 -1.62
CA PRO A 62 4.79 -11.33 -2.42
C PRO A 62 4.43 -12.67 -1.77
N GLN A 63 5.00 -12.99 -0.61
CA GLN A 63 4.79 -14.26 0.07
C GLN A 63 3.48 -14.22 0.85
N LEU A 64 2.49 -14.99 0.41
CA LEU A 64 1.20 -15.13 1.08
C LEU A 64 1.28 -16.22 2.15
N THR A 65 1.39 -15.82 3.41
CA THR A 65 1.29 -16.71 4.59
C THR A 65 0.32 -16.11 5.61
N LYS A 66 -0.22 -16.93 6.52
CA LYS A 66 -1.12 -16.45 7.60
C LYS A 66 -0.57 -15.29 8.44
N GLN A 67 0.75 -15.18 8.54
CA GLN A 67 1.43 -14.13 9.31
C GLN A 67 2.05 -13.04 8.42
N SER A 68 1.85 -13.12 7.11
CA SER A 68 2.40 -12.16 6.16
C SER A 68 1.63 -10.84 6.19
N LYS A 69 2.35 -9.73 5.95
CA LYS A 69 1.71 -8.43 5.72
C LYS A 69 0.79 -8.42 4.50
N LEU A 70 1.03 -9.31 3.54
CA LEU A 70 0.14 -9.48 2.39
C LEU A 70 -1.22 -10.03 2.83
N ALA A 71 -1.24 -11.09 3.65
CA ALA A 71 -2.48 -11.63 4.20
C ALA A 71 -3.21 -10.58 5.06
N GLU A 72 -2.50 -9.86 5.93
CA GLU A 72 -3.11 -8.79 6.74
C GLU A 72 -3.82 -7.73 5.89
N VAL A 73 -3.26 -7.36 4.74
CA VAL A 73 -3.88 -6.39 3.81
C VAL A 73 -5.14 -6.99 3.16
N ILE A 74 -5.03 -8.20 2.63
CA ILE A 74 -6.15 -8.87 1.95
C ILE A 74 -7.30 -9.10 2.94
N GLU A 75 -7.01 -9.66 4.11
CA GLU A 75 -7.99 -9.89 5.18
C GLU A 75 -8.61 -8.58 5.67
N GLY A 76 -7.78 -7.53 5.77
CA GLY A 76 -8.20 -6.18 6.07
C GLY A 76 -9.25 -5.68 5.08
N MET A 77 -8.99 -5.81 3.78
CA MET A 77 -9.94 -5.40 2.72
C MET A 77 -11.20 -6.27 2.70
N LEU A 78 -11.07 -7.59 2.80
CA LEU A 78 -12.21 -8.51 2.79
C LEU A 78 -13.06 -8.42 4.07
N GLY A 79 -12.49 -7.99 5.18
CA GLY A 79 -13.11 -8.00 6.51
C GLY A 79 -13.31 -9.41 7.07
N ARG A 80 -12.55 -10.40 6.58
CA ARG A 80 -12.56 -11.78 7.05
C ARG A 80 -11.16 -12.39 6.94
N PRO A 81 -10.81 -13.39 7.76
CA PRO A 81 -9.58 -14.14 7.58
C PRO A 81 -9.58 -14.92 6.27
N LEU A 82 -8.39 -15.11 5.69
CA LEU A 82 -8.19 -15.97 4.54
C LEU A 82 -8.27 -17.43 4.97
N THR A 83 -8.94 -18.24 4.17
CA THR A 83 -9.01 -19.69 4.41
C THR A 83 -7.70 -20.36 4.03
N ASP A 84 -7.40 -21.50 4.64
CA ASP A 84 -6.21 -22.31 4.29
C ASP A 84 -6.14 -22.67 2.80
N LYS A 85 -7.30 -22.82 2.16
CA LYS A 85 -7.40 -23.06 0.71
C LYS A 85 -6.96 -21.84 -0.09
N GLU A 86 -7.38 -20.63 0.28
CA GLU A 86 -6.98 -19.39 -0.40
C GLU A 86 -5.48 -19.11 -0.21
N ILE A 87 -4.94 -19.41 0.97
CA ILE A 87 -3.50 -19.25 1.22
C ILE A 87 -2.69 -20.27 0.41
N SER A 88 -3.16 -21.52 0.32
CA SER A 88 -2.42 -22.60 -0.37
C SER A 88 -2.56 -22.56 -1.89
N LYS A 89 -3.72 -22.15 -2.41
CA LYS A 89 -3.94 -22.02 -3.87
C LYS A 89 -3.47 -20.70 -4.44
N GLY A 90 -3.20 -19.72 -3.59
CA GLY A 90 -3.01 -18.33 -3.99
C GLY A 90 -4.33 -17.57 -4.02
N PHE A 91 -4.21 -16.25 -3.90
CA PHE A 91 -5.32 -15.31 -3.93
C PHE A 91 -5.11 -14.36 -5.11
N ASP A 92 -6.16 -14.14 -5.90
CA ASP A 92 -6.11 -13.20 -7.00
C ASP A 92 -6.26 -11.77 -6.47
N LEU A 93 -5.17 -11.00 -6.52
CA LEU A 93 -5.15 -9.64 -6.01
C LEU A 93 -5.99 -8.70 -6.89
N GLU A 94 -6.21 -9.04 -8.17
CA GLU A 94 -7.00 -8.22 -9.07
C GLU A 94 -8.47 -8.14 -8.63
N GLU A 95 -8.97 -9.13 -7.90
CA GLU A 95 -10.31 -9.10 -7.29
C GLU A 95 -10.49 -7.98 -6.26
N LEU A 96 -9.39 -7.42 -5.74
CA LEU A 96 -9.41 -6.33 -4.76
C LEU A 96 -9.43 -4.95 -5.42
N LEU A 97 -9.15 -4.84 -6.73
CA LEU A 97 -9.13 -3.56 -7.44
C LEU A 97 -10.54 -2.93 -7.43
N GLY A 98 -10.59 -1.64 -7.13
CA GLY A 98 -11.83 -0.87 -6.99
C GLY A 98 -12.58 -1.10 -5.67
N MET A 99 -12.12 -2.00 -4.80
CA MET A 99 -12.78 -2.25 -3.52
C MET A 99 -12.58 -1.06 -2.58
N ALA A 100 -13.69 -0.57 -2.03
CA ALA A 100 -13.69 0.43 -0.97
C ALA A 100 -13.23 -0.19 0.36
N CYS A 101 -12.36 0.52 1.06
CA CYS A 101 -11.76 0.11 2.32
C CYS A 101 -11.46 1.34 3.20
N ASN A 102 -11.21 1.11 4.48
CA ASN A 102 -10.65 2.11 5.38
C ASN A 102 -9.16 1.82 5.54
N ILE A 103 -8.33 2.86 5.46
CA ILE A 103 -6.88 2.75 5.64
C ILE A 103 -6.45 3.57 6.85
N LEU A 104 -5.59 2.99 7.69
CA LEU A 104 -4.87 3.71 8.72
C LEU A 104 -3.55 4.19 8.11
N VAL A 105 -3.42 5.50 7.96
CA VAL A 105 -2.19 6.14 7.50
C VAL A 105 -1.42 6.60 8.72
N LEU A 106 -0.13 6.25 8.76
CA LEU A 106 0.84 6.75 9.74
C LEU A 106 2.05 7.35 9.01
N GLN A 107 2.51 8.49 9.50
CA GLN A 107 3.71 9.15 9.04
C GLN A 107 4.93 8.40 9.56
N SER A 108 5.73 7.90 8.62
CA SER A 108 6.99 7.23 8.90
C SER A 108 8.15 8.09 8.44
N LYS A 109 9.27 8.00 9.16
CA LYS A 109 10.50 8.72 8.81
C LYS A 109 11.45 7.79 8.08
N SER A 110 11.90 8.18 6.89
CA SER A 110 12.91 7.45 6.15
C SER A 110 14.30 7.59 6.80
N LYS A 111 15.25 6.74 6.41
CA LYS A 111 16.65 6.85 6.87
C LYS A 111 17.32 8.19 6.53
N THR A 112 16.82 8.89 5.50
CA THR A 112 17.30 10.22 5.09
C THR A 112 16.57 11.36 5.79
N GLY A 113 15.66 11.05 6.72
CA GLY A 113 14.92 12.02 7.52
C GLY A 113 13.63 12.54 6.89
N VAL A 114 13.29 12.09 5.67
CA VAL A 114 12.07 12.48 4.97
C VAL A 114 10.87 11.79 5.60
N VAL A 115 9.86 12.57 6.00
CA VAL A 115 8.58 12.04 6.49
C VAL A 115 7.71 11.69 5.30
N TYR A 116 7.13 10.49 5.31
CA TYR A 116 6.22 10.01 4.27
C TYR A 116 5.00 9.33 4.91
N ALA A 117 3.87 9.41 4.23
CA ALA A 117 2.66 8.70 4.62
C ALA A 117 2.78 7.22 4.27
N ASN A 118 2.52 6.33 5.23
CA ASN A 118 2.49 4.89 5.03
C ASN A 118 1.14 4.33 5.47
N VAL A 119 0.61 3.38 4.72
CA VAL A 119 -0.59 2.64 5.13
C VAL A 119 -0.17 1.53 6.11
N GLU A 120 -0.46 1.74 7.39
CA GLU A 120 -0.11 0.82 8.47
C GLU A 120 -1.10 -0.33 8.59
N ARG A 121 -2.40 -0.09 8.37
CA ARG A 121 -3.46 -1.12 8.39
C ARG A 121 -4.55 -0.81 7.38
N VAL A 122 -5.18 -1.86 6.88
CA VAL A 122 -6.35 -1.78 6.00
C VAL A 122 -7.49 -2.51 6.68
N PHE A 123 -8.69 -1.97 6.58
CA PHE A 123 -9.90 -2.50 7.17
C PHE A 123 -11.04 -2.37 6.16
N LYS A 124 -12.08 -3.18 6.33
CA LYS A 124 -13.27 -3.08 5.50
C LYS A 124 -13.95 -1.73 5.72
N ALA A 125 -14.50 -1.18 4.64
CA ALA A 125 -15.26 0.08 4.63
C ALA A 125 -16.43 0.06 5.64
#